data_AF-A0AAE1YDY1-F1
#
_entry.id   AF-A0AAE1YDY1-F1
#
_cell.length_a   1.000
_cell.length_b   1.000
_cell.length_c   1.000
_cell.angle_alpha   90.00
_cell.angle_beta   90.00
_cell.angle_gamma   90.00
#
_symmetry.space_group_name_H-M   'P 1'
#
loop_
_entity.id
_entity.type
_entity.pdbx_description
1 polymer ?
#
loop_
_entity_poly.entity_id
_entity_poly.type
_entity_poly.pdbx_seq_one_letter_code
_entity_poly.pdbx_strand_id
1 'polypeptide(L)'
;MPPGCLLCGSEIEDSRHVILDCSFARQTWALSNIPWCKINCWNDSVADWLRSLKSSLDTEHFERATTVAWALWRHRNKVLFEQYATCLLLFYSKHFTSWNLNVLLSNLRCFKWVWIFLMFGGNLGGM
;
A
#
# COMPACT_ATOMS: atom_id res chain seq x y z
N MET A 1 14.10 10.51 -14.40
CA MET A 1 13.25 10.25 -13.23
C MET A 1 12.86 11.60 -12.63
N PRO A 2 11.61 11.82 -12.19
CA PRO A 2 11.25 13.08 -11.54
C PRO A 2 12.17 13.31 -10.32
N PRO A 3 12.47 14.57 -9.96
CA PRO A 3 13.38 14.86 -8.84
C PRO A 3 12.79 14.49 -7.47
N GLY A 4 11.53 14.08 -7.39
CA GLY A 4 10.86 13.66 -6.15
C GLY A 4 9.68 12.72 -6.41
N CYS A 5 9.00 12.33 -5.33
CA CYS A 5 7.89 11.39 -5.36
C CYS A 5 6.73 11.90 -6.20
N LEU A 6 6.18 11.02 -7.03
CA LEU A 6 5.06 11.35 -7.93
C LEU A 6 3.77 11.68 -7.17
N LEU A 7 3.64 11.26 -5.91
CA LEU A 7 2.44 11.49 -5.12
C LEU A 7 2.49 12.79 -4.33
N CYS A 8 3.62 13.11 -3.68
CA CYS A 8 3.76 14.32 -2.84
C CYS A 8 4.56 15.45 -3.49
N GLY A 9 5.39 15.14 -4.50
CA GLY A 9 6.24 16.10 -5.19
C GLY A 9 7.46 16.61 -4.42
N SER A 10 7.73 16.12 -3.21
CA SER A 10 8.74 16.71 -2.31
C SER A 10 10.00 15.85 -2.12
N GLU A 11 9.85 14.65 -1.57
CA GLU A 11 10.97 13.82 -1.15
C GLU A 11 11.45 12.86 -2.24
N ILE A 12 12.66 12.32 -2.10
CA ILE A 12 13.16 11.25 -2.96
C ILE A 12 12.22 10.04 -2.87
N GLU A 13 11.89 9.49 -4.02
CA GLU A 13 10.98 8.36 -4.09
C GLU A 13 11.69 7.03 -3.86
N ASP A 14 11.31 6.34 -2.79
CA ASP A 14 11.58 4.92 -2.60
C ASP A 14 10.30 4.17 -2.15
N SER A 15 10.40 2.84 -2.01
CA SER A 15 9.24 2.02 -1.63
C SER A 15 8.68 2.35 -0.25
N ARG A 16 9.54 2.67 0.71
CA ARG A 16 9.13 3.02 2.07
C ARG A 16 8.43 4.38 2.05
N HIS A 17 8.96 5.34 1.30
CA HIS A 17 8.35 6.65 1.12
C HIS A 17 6.97 6.52 0.50
N VAL A 18 6.83 5.86 -0.65
CA VAL A 18 5.53 5.73 -1.34
C VAL A 18 4.47 5.05 -0.47
N ILE A 19 4.86 4.09 0.38
CA ILE A 19 3.93 3.30 1.19
C ILE A 19 3.70 3.90 2.58
N LEU A 20 4.68 4.58 3.20
CA LEU A 20 4.61 5.07 4.58
C LEU A 20 4.91 6.56 4.72
N ASP A 21 6.08 7.01 4.26
CA ASP A 21 6.58 8.35 4.61
C ASP A 21 6.08 9.47 3.69
N CYS A 22 5.39 9.14 2.61
CA CYS A 22 4.75 10.11 1.73
C CYS A 22 3.61 10.80 2.48
N SER A 23 3.48 12.13 2.34
CA SER A 23 2.35 12.87 2.94
C SER A 23 1.00 12.33 2.47
N PHE A 24 0.90 11.91 1.21
CA PHE A 24 -0.26 11.22 0.65
C PHE A 24 -0.51 9.86 1.33
N ALA A 25 0.55 9.09 1.57
CA ALA A 25 0.46 7.81 2.27
C ALA A 25 0.01 7.99 3.71
N ARG A 26 0.60 8.93 4.46
CA ARG A 26 0.19 9.24 5.85
C ARG A 26 -1.29 9.62 5.95
N GLN A 27 -1.78 10.45 5.04
CA GLN A 27 -3.20 10.82 5.00
C GLN A 27 -4.08 9.59 4.68
N THR A 28 -3.65 8.74 3.75
CA THR A 28 -4.34 7.48 3.45
C THR A 28 -4.42 6.57 4.68
N TRP A 29 -3.32 6.41 5.42
CA TRP A 29 -3.29 5.59 6.63
C TRP A 29 -4.18 6.17 7.73
N ALA A 30 -4.22 7.49 7.90
CA ALA A 30 -5.13 8.16 8.83
C ALA A 30 -6.61 7.85 8.54
N LEU A 31 -6.98 7.64 7.28
CA LEU A 31 -8.34 7.26 6.85
C LEU A 31 -8.62 5.75 6.88
N SER A 32 -7.63 4.92 7.17
CA SER A 32 -7.74 3.46 7.12
C SER A 32 -8.36 2.82 8.37
N ASN A 33 -8.45 3.58 9.48
CA ASN A 33 -8.81 3.08 10.82
C ASN A 33 -7.82 2.03 11.38
N ILE A 34 -6.57 2.01 10.91
CA ILE A 34 -5.50 1.19 11.51
C ILE A 34 -4.59 2.10 12.34
N PRO A 35 -4.26 1.76 13.60
CA PRO A 35 -3.36 2.58 14.40
C PRO A 35 -1.99 2.74 13.74
N TRP A 36 -1.51 3.99 13.62
CA TRP A 36 -0.23 4.30 12.96
C TRP A 36 0.95 3.53 13.58
N CYS A 37 0.95 3.32 14.90
CA CYS A 37 1.99 2.57 15.60
C CYS A 37 2.11 1.10 15.17
N LYS A 38 1.05 0.52 14.60
CA LYS A 38 1.08 -0.84 14.04
C LYS A 38 1.67 -0.86 12.63
N ILE A 39 1.53 0.23 11.90
CA ILE A 39 1.92 0.34 10.50
C ILE A 39 3.36 0.84 10.34
N ASN A 40 3.81 1.78 11.18
CA ASN A 40 5.14 2.38 11.11
C ASN A 40 6.24 1.51 11.77
N CYS A 41 6.28 0.23 11.42
CA CYS A 41 7.25 -0.76 11.92
C CYS A 41 8.19 -1.30 10.83
N TRP A 42 8.16 -0.71 9.64
CA TRP A 42 9.05 -1.08 8.54
C TRP A 42 10.46 -0.63 8.87
N ASN A 43 11.43 -1.53 8.97
CA ASN A 43 12.84 -1.17 9.16
C ASN A 43 13.69 -1.57 7.96
N ASP A 44 13.57 -2.82 7.52
CA ASP A 44 14.43 -3.39 6.49
C ASP A 44 13.67 -3.59 5.17
N SER A 45 13.08 -4.77 4.99
CA SER A 45 12.37 -5.14 3.77
C SER A 45 10.86 -5.06 3.91
N VAL A 46 10.18 -4.98 2.78
CA VAL A 46 8.72 -5.02 2.72
C VAL A 46 8.18 -6.36 3.19
N ALA A 47 8.94 -7.44 2.94
CA ALA A 47 8.59 -8.78 3.40
C ALA A 47 8.61 -8.86 4.93
N ASP A 48 9.62 -8.28 5.58
CA ASP A 48 9.73 -8.24 7.04
C ASP A 48 8.67 -7.32 7.65
N TRP A 49 8.36 -6.21 6.99
CA TRP A 49 7.24 -5.35 7.36
C TRP A 49 5.91 -6.10 7.28
N LEU A 50 5.62 -6.80 6.17
CA LEU A 50 4.40 -7.61 6.02
C LEU A 50 4.31 -8.71 7.07
N ARG A 51 5.44 -9.37 7.40
CA ARG A 51 5.49 -10.37 8.47
C ARG A 51 5.18 -9.76 9.84
N SER A 52 5.69 -8.55 10.10
CA SER A 52 5.43 -7.79 11.34
C SER A 52 3.98 -7.31 11.43
N LEU A 53 3.37 -6.92 10.31
CA LEU A 53 1.94 -6.62 10.26
C LEU A 53 1.10 -7.86 10.56
N LYS A 54 1.43 -9.00 9.93
CA LYS A 54 0.71 -10.27 10.13
C LYS A 54 0.78 -10.78 11.58
N SER A 55 1.88 -10.53 12.28
CA SER A 55 2.02 -10.93 13.69
C SER A 55 1.35 -9.96 14.67
N SER A 56 1.08 -8.72 14.27
CA SER A 56 0.63 -7.66 15.19
C SER A 56 -0.80 -7.17 14.99
N LEU A 57 -1.43 -7.54 13.87
CA LEU A 57 -2.80 -7.21 13.47
C LEU A 57 -3.66 -8.48 13.41
N ASP A 58 -4.96 -8.33 13.64
CA ASP A 58 -5.92 -9.38 13.28
C ASP A 58 -6.05 -9.51 11.75
N THR A 59 -6.74 -10.56 11.30
CA THR A 59 -6.92 -10.85 9.88
C THR A 59 -7.55 -9.69 9.11
N GLU A 60 -8.57 -9.03 9.67
CA GLU A 60 -9.26 -7.93 8.98
C GLU A 60 -8.33 -6.73 8.80
N HIS A 61 -7.65 -6.31 9.87
CA HIS A 61 -6.71 -5.18 9.82
C HIS A 61 -5.50 -5.51 8.96
N PHE A 62 -5.03 -6.76 8.92
CA PHE A 62 -3.95 -7.18 8.03
C PHE A 62 -4.37 -7.11 6.55
N GLU A 63 -5.55 -7.65 6.20
CA GLU A 63 -6.11 -7.55 4.85
C GLU A 63 -6.32 -6.10 4.44
N ARG A 64 -6.74 -5.26 5.38
CA ARG A 64 -6.89 -3.82 5.17
C ARG A 64 -5.54 -3.14 4.92
N ALA A 65 -4.55 -3.40 5.77
CA ALA A 65 -3.21 -2.81 5.65
C ALA A 65 -2.55 -3.18 4.33
N THR A 66 -2.61 -4.45 3.94
CA THR A 66 -2.08 -4.92 2.66
C THR A 66 -2.81 -4.31 1.47
N THR A 67 -4.13 -4.11 1.58
CA THR A 67 -4.93 -3.41 0.56
C THR A 67 -4.52 -1.95 0.41
N VAL A 68 -4.33 -1.24 1.52
CA VAL A 68 -3.87 0.16 1.51
C VAL A 68 -2.48 0.28 0.88
N ALA A 69 -1.53 -0.56 1.30
CA ALA A 69 -0.17 -0.56 0.77
C ALA A 69 -0.14 -0.81 -0.75
N TRP A 70 -0.90 -1.82 -1.21
CA TRP A 70 -1.05 -2.11 -2.63
C TRP A 70 -1.70 -0.96 -3.39
N ALA A 71 -2.76 -0.36 -2.84
CA ALA A 71 -3.48 0.73 -3.48
C ALA A 71 -2.57 1.96 -3.66
N LEU A 72 -1.79 2.33 -2.63
CA LEU A 72 -0.81 3.41 -2.69
C LEU A 72 0.20 3.20 -3.81
N TRP A 73 0.82 2.02 -3.85
CA TRP A 73 1.79 1.71 -4.89
C TRP A 73 1.15 1.69 -6.29
N ARG A 74 -0.01 1.04 -6.43
CA ARG A 74 -0.73 0.99 -7.72
C ARG A 74 -1.11 2.39 -8.19
N HIS A 75 -1.54 3.26 -7.28
CA HIS A 75 -1.87 4.64 -7.62
C HIS A 75 -0.63 5.39 -8.10
N ARG A 76 0.51 5.27 -7.41
CA ARG A 76 1.79 5.81 -7.88
C ARG A 76 2.15 5.32 -9.28
N ASN A 77 1.98 4.03 -9.55
CA ASN A 77 2.24 3.48 -10.88
C ASN A 77 1.30 4.06 -11.94
N LYS A 78 0.03 4.27 -11.61
CA LYS A 78 -0.92 4.94 -12.53
C LYS A 78 -0.58 6.41 -12.77
N VAL A 79 -0.08 7.12 -11.77
CA VAL A 79 0.42 8.50 -11.97
C VAL A 79 1.61 8.47 -12.93
N LEU A 80 2.53 7.51 -12.78
CA LEU A 80 3.70 7.35 -13.64
C LEU A 80 3.35 7.01 -15.10
N PHE A 81 2.45 6.04 -15.32
CA PHE A 81 2.21 5.47 -16.65
C PHE A 81 0.92 5.95 -17.34
N GLU A 82 -0.07 6.41 -16.58
CA GLU A 82 -1.42 6.73 -17.07
C GLU A 82 -1.83 8.19 -16.80
N GLN A 83 -0.92 9.05 -16.34
CA GLN A 83 -1.18 10.48 -16.03
C GLN A 83 -2.37 10.69 -15.06
N TYR A 84 -2.56 9.78 -14.11
CA TYR A 84 -3.61 9.94 -13.10
C TYR A 84 -3.36 11.17 -12.21
N ALA A 85 -4.45 11.83 -11.81
CA ALA A 85 -4.38 12.92 -10.83
C ALA A 85 -4.06 12.38 -9.43
N THR A 86 -3.15 13.07 -8.74
CA THR A 86 -2.81 12.86 -7.32
C THR A 86 -3.85 13.51 -6.42
N CYS A 87 -5.02 12.90 -6.32
CA CYS A 87 -6.10 13.41 -5.49
C CYS A 87 -6.55 12.36 -4.48
N LEU A 88 -6.39 12.64 -3.19
CA LEU A 88 -6.75 11.71 -2.11
C LEU A 88 -8.25 11.38 -2.13
N LEU A 89 -9.11 12.33 -2.48
CA LEU A 89 -10.56 12.09 -2.59
C LEU A 89 -10.90 11.16 -3.75
N LEU A 90 -10.24 11.30 -4.91
CA LEU A 90 -10.42 10.39 -6.04
C LEU A 90 -9.84 9.00 -5.75
N PHE A 91 -8.72 8.96 -5.02
CA PHE A 91 -8.15 7.71 -4.54
C PHE A 91 -9.08 7.02 -3.56
N TYR A 92 -9.56 7.73 -2.54
CA TYR A 92 -10.45 7.17 -1.52
C TYR A 92 -11.77 6.71 -2.11
N SER A 93 -12.37 7.52 -2.98
CA SER A 93 -13.64 7.19 -3.64
C SER A 93 -13.55 6.01 -4.61
N LYS A 94 -12.40 5.79 -5.26
CA LYS A 94 -12.21 4.63 -6.15
C LYS A 94 -11.86 3.34 -5.40
N HIS A 95 -11.26 3.44 -4.23
CA HIS A 95 -10.69 2.29 -3.52
C HIS A 95 -11.42 1.90 -2.23
N PHE A 96 -12.18 2.80 -1.61
CA PHE A 96 -12.65 2.63 -0.21
C PHE A 96 -14.11 3.05 0.08
N THR A 97 -14.88 3.60 -0.88
CA THR A 97 -16.30 3.99 -0.64
C THR A 97 -17.29 2.84 -0.60
N SER A 98 -16.95 1.68 -1.17
CA SER A 98 -17.70 0.45 -0.98
C SER A 98 -16.83 -0.58 -0.28
N TRP A 99 -16.84 -0.60 1.05
CA TRP A 99 -16.46 -1.80 1.82
C TRP A 99 -17.51 -2.93 1.67
N ASN A 100 -18.30 -2.91 0.59
CA ASN A 100 -19.21 -3.94 0.13
C ASN A 100 -18.46 -4.79 -0.90
N LEU A 101 -18.16 -6.04 -0.57
CA LEU A 101 -17.91 -7.27 -1.38
C LEU A 101 -17.14 -7.19 -2.73
N ASN A 102 -17.27 -6.14 -3.53
CA ASN A 102 -16.68 -6.00 -4.86
C ASN A 102 -15.17 -5.72 -4.85
N VAL A 103 -14.57 -5.16 -3.79
CA VAL A 103 -13.09 -5.07 -3.68
C VAL A 103 -12.47 -6.42 -3.30
N LEU A 104 -13.20 -7.26 -2.55
CA LEU A 104 -12.85 -8.65 -2.25
C LEU A 104 -13.01 -9.55 -3.49
N LEU A 105 -14.02 -9.30 -4.34
CA LEU A 105 -14.29 -10.11 -5.54
C LEU A 105 -13.57 -9.65 -6.81
N SER A 106 -13.29 -8.35 -7.01
CA SER A 106 -12.51 -7.87 -8.17
C SER A 106 -10.99 -8.09 -8.03
N ASN A 107 -10.52 -8.42 -6.82
CA ASN A 107 -9.13 -8.80 -6.54
C ASN A 107 -9.06 -10.27 -6.14
N LEU A 108 -9.63 -11.16 -6.97
CA LEU A 108 -9.51 -12.61 -6.83
C LEU A 108 -8.09 -12.98 -6.39
N ARG A 109 -8.05 -13.80 -5.33
CA ARG A 109 -6.94 -14.22 -4.45
C ARG A 109 -5.55 -14.46 -5.09
N CYS A 110 -5.40 -14.52 -6.40
CA CYS A 110 -4.12 -14.74 -7.09
C CYS A 110 -3.27 -13.48 -7.31
N PHE A 111 -3.85 -12.29 -7.58
CA PHE A 111 -3.04 -11.15 -8.03
C PHE A 111 -2.31 -10.40 -6.90
N LYS A 112 -2.87 -10.35 -5.67
CA LYS A 112 -2.22 -9.69 -4.52
C LYS A 112 -0.93 -10.38 -4.07
N TRP A 113 -0.88 -11.72 -4.15
CA TRP A 113 0.31 -12.50 -3.80
C TRP A 113 1.37 -12.46 -4.90
N VAL A 114 0.95 -12.54 -6.16
CA VAL A 114 1.85 -12.35 -7.31
C VAL A 114 2.51 -10.97 -7.25
N TRP A 115 1.81 -9.94 -6.78
CA TRP A 115 2.37 -8.60 -6.61
C TRP A 115 3.41 -8.51 -5.48
N ILE A 116 3.17 -9.14 -4.33
CA ILE A 116 4.17 -9.27 -3.23
C ILE A 116 5.39 -10.06 -3.72
N PHE A 117 5.18 -11.14 -4.49
CA PHE A 117 6.26 -11.98 -5.02
C PHE A 117 7.08 -11.29 -6.12
N LEU A 118 6.44 -10.56 -7.04
CA LEU A 118 7.10 -9.93 -8.20
C LEU A 118 7.83 -8.63 -7.85
N MET A 119 7.40 -7.90 -6.82
CA MET A 119 8.06 -6.65 -6.39
C MET A 119 9.19 -6.88 -5.38
N PHE A 120 9.18 -8.00 -4.62
CA PHE A 120 10.03 -8.14 -3.43
C PHE A 120 10.97 -9.35 -3.39
N GLY A 121 11.08 -10.14 -4.48
CA GLY A 121 12.08 -11.20 -4.60
C GLY A 121 11.81 -12.36 -3.64
N GLY A 122 11.39 -13.50 -4.18
CA GLY A 122 10.83 -14.59 -3.38
C GLY A 122 11.75 -15.09 -2.26
N ASN A 123 11.21 -15.11 -1.04
CA ASN A 123 11.34 -16.25 -0.15
C ASN A 123 10.21 -16.23 0.91
N LEU A 124 9.00 -16.61 0.49
CA LEU A 124 7.95 -17.08 1.41
C LEU A 124 7.84 -18.62 1.36
N GLY A 125 8.94 -19.29 1.02
CA GLY A 125 9.07 -20.74 1.01
C GLY A 125 10.15 -21.16 2.01
N GLY A 126 9.80 -21.20 3.29
CA GLY A 126 10.71 -21.67 4.33
C GLY A 126 10.09 -21.62 5.71
N MET A 127 9.52 -22.77 6.09
CA MET A 127 8.93 -23.15 7.39
C MET A 127 7.43 -22.91 7.56
#